data_AF-Q312K3-F1
#
_entry.id   AF-Q312K3-F1
#
_cell.length_a   1.000
_cell.length_b   1.000
_cell.length_c   1.000
_cell.angle_alpha   90.00
_cell.angle_beta   90.00
_cell.angle_gamma   90.00
#
_symmetry.space_group_name_H-M   'P 1'
#
loop_
_entity.id
_entity.type
_entity.pdbx_description
1 polymer ?
#
loop_
_entity_poly.entity_id
_entity_poly.type
_entity_poly.pdbx_seq_one_letter_code
_entity_poly.pdbx_strand_id
1 'polypeptide(L)'
;MQIYVETGNNDQRSAIKTELGMLAEAATRVPLIFPVDQIIVPQDFDAKVNELENSDDFRSTPGLEPVARTVHTRAGYVLLFHPNLYTGWYDEQVRFCIYWHEFTKLVNRGRFPLLVRRGRPDSFANYFMNLYALYGEYEASRRSFEFRDALVQQVYKAPLSAKARQDLENSLDGNIRLLNNRGEYYDWIRFQISEYRKHNNTSIFLQNVRQKVTQLSFSLIYAYATMDHYPEYRVKEEALKEAPMLNEKTRDFLEYFRFVYNRGSADLVDGIGLMEGLWANFGFRFTDTERGGMRCEVLDI
;
A
#
# COMPACT_ATOMS: atom_id res chain seq x y z
N MET A 1 -9.90 4.49 -23.73
CA MET A 1 -9.12 3.57 -22.89
C MET A 1 -9.32 2.14 -23.39
N GLN A 2 -8.24 1.37 -23.52
CA GLN A 2 -8.24 0.02 -24.11
C GLN A 2 -7.95 -1.06 -23.05
N ILE A 3 -8.55 -2.25 -23.21
CA ILE A 3 -8.28 -3.42 -22.35
C ILE A 3 -7.57 -4.50 -23.18
N TYR A 4 -6.35 -4.83 -22.79
CA TYR A 4 -5.52 -5.85 -23.40
C TYR A 4 -5.40 -7.07 -22.48
N VAL A 5 -5.71 -8.25 -23.00
CA VAL A 5 -5.58 -9.52 -22.27
C VAL A 5 -4.81 -10.49 -23.15
N GLU A 6 -3.58 -10.79 -22.73
CA GLU A 6 -2.63 -11.60 -23.49
C GLU A 6 -2.65 -13.07 -23.06
N THR A 7 -3.11 -13.36 -21.84
CA THR A 7 -3.21 -14.71 -21.29
C THR A 7 -4.54 -15.40 -21.63
N GLY A 8 -4.56 -16.74 -21.60
CA GLY A 8 -5.76 -17.57 -21.78
C GLY A 8 -6.23 -17.76 -23.24
N ASN A 9 -7.25 -18.60 -23.41
CA ASN A 9 -7.94 -18.79 -24.69
C ASN A 9 -8.92 -17.64 -24.99
N ASN A 10 -9.57 -17.66 -26.16
CA ASN A 10 -10.47 -16.57 -26.58
C ASN A 10 -11.64 -16.33 -25.59
N ASP A 11 -12.23 -17.40 -25.06
CA ASP A 11 -13.36 -17.30 -24.13
C ASP A 11 -12.90 -16.70 -22.79
N GLN A 12 -11.75 -17.16 -22.27
CA GLN A 12 -11.13 -16.60 -21.07
C GLN A 12 -10.78 -15.12 -21.26
N ARG A 13 -10.15 -14.77 -22.38
CA ARG A 13 -9.83 -13.36 -22.71
C ARG A 13 -11.09 -12.50 -22.76
N SER A 14 -12.18 -13.00 -23.33
CA SER A 14 -13.46 -12.30 -23.41
C SER A 14 -14.08 -12.08 -22.02
N ALA A 15 -14.06 -13.10 -21.17
CA ALA A 15 -14.55 -13.02 -19.80
C ALA A 15 -13.75 -12.00 -18.96
N ILE A 16 -12.42 -12.05 -19.04
CA ILE A 16 -11.53 -11.12 -18.35
C ILE A 16 -11.78 -9.67 -18.81
N LYS A 17 -11.92 -9.45 -20.12
CA LYS A 17 -12.22 -8.11 -20.67
C LYS A 17 -13.57 -7.59 -20.18
N THR A 18 -14.57 -8.46 -20.07
CA THR A 18 -15.90 -8.11 -19.57
C THR A 18 -15.81 -7.69 -18.10
N GLU A 19 -15.11 -8.46 -17.27
CA GLU A 19 -14.90 -8.17 -15.84
C GLU A 19 -14.17 -6.83 -15.63
N LEU A 20 -13.08 -6.59 -16.36
CA LEU A 20 -12.32 -5.33 -16.32
C LEU A 20 -13.08 -4.15 -16.96
N GLY A 21 -14.14 -4.41 -17.71
CA GLY A 21 -15.00 -3.40 -18.33
C GLY A 21 -15.64 -2.44 -17.31
N MET A 22 -15.94 -2.93 -16.11
CA MET A 22 -16.47 -2.09 -15.03
C MET A 22 -15.43 -1.08 -14.51
N LEU A 23 -14.21 -1.56 -14.27
CA LEU A 23 -13.10 -0.70 -13.87
C LEU A 23 -12.81 0.33 -14.97
N ALA A 24 -12.90 -0.13 -16.22
CA ALA A 24 -12.70 0.70 -17.38
C ALA A 24 -13.68 1.87 -17.45
N GLU A 25 -14.96 1.58 -17.27
CA GLU A 25 -16.00 2.60 -17.25
C GLU A 25 -15.76 3.61 -16.12
N ALA A 26 -15.43 3.13 -14.91
CA ALA A 26 -15.13 4.00 -13.77
C ALA A 26 -13.93 4.92 -14.04
N ALA A 27 -12.86 4.39 -14.64
CA ALA A 27 -11.67 5.16 -14.99
C ALA A 27 -11.95 6.33 -15.95
N THR A 28 -12.96 6.21 -16.83
CA THR A 28 -13.36 7.31 -17.73
C THR A 28 -14.10 8.45 -17.03
N ARG A 29 -14.64 8.21 -15.84
CA ARG A 29 -15.50 9.16 -15.11
C ARG A 29 -14.74 9.93 -14.02
N VAL A 30 -13.55 9.49 -13.64
CA VAL A 30 -12.76 10.15 -12.59
C VAL A 30 -11.86 11.22 -13.23
N PRO A 31 -11.91 12.48 -12.73
CA PRO A 31 -11.01 13.53 -13.20
C PRO A 31 -9.59 13.27 -12.69
N LEU A 32 -8.77 12.60 -13.51
CA LEU A 32 -7.35 12.40 -13.25
C LEU A 32 -6.53 13.40 -14.05
N ILE A 33 -5.40 13.86 -13.47
CA ILE A 33 -4.43 14.72 -14.16
C ILE A 33 -3.90 14.04 -15.42
N PHE A 34 -3.64 12.73 -15.33
CA PHE A 34 -3.33 11.88 -16.48
C PHE A 34 -4.39 10.78 -16.57
N PRO A 35 -4.97 10.54 -17.76
CA PRO A 35 -6.00 9.53 -17.93
C PRO A 35 -5.43 8.13 -17.70
N VAL A 36 -6.31 7.16 -17.40
CA VAL A 36 -5.97 5.75 -17.62
C VAL A 36 -6.03 5.51 -19.12
N ASP A 37 -4.89 5.20 -19.72
CA ASP A 37 -4.78 4.91 -21.15
C ASP A 37 -5.18 3.46 -21.42
N GLN A 38 -4.64 2.54 -20.62
CA GLN A 38 -4.75 1.10 -20.83
C GLN A 38 -4.92 0.32 -19.52
N ILE A 39 -5.64 -0.80 -19.62
CA ILE A 39 -5.65 -1.87 -18.65
C ILE A 39 -5.08 -3.11 -19.34
N ILE A 40 -4.06 -3.73 -18.75
CA ILE A 40 -3.32 -4.84 -19.37
C ILE A 40 -3.25 -6.02 -18.41
N VAL A 41 -3.61 -7.20 -18.89
CA VAL A 41 -3.30 -8.50 -18.28
C VAL A 41 -2.26 -9.18 -19.17
N PRO A 42 -0.97 -8.99 -18.89
CA PRO A 42 0.09 -9.50 -19.75
C PRO A 42 0.27 -11.00 -19.60
N GLN A 43 0.89 -11.64 -20.60
CA GLN A 43 1.32 -13.03 -20.47
C GLN A 43 2.55 -13.14 -19.54
N ASP A 44 3.48 -12.19 -19.66
CA ASP A 44 4.65 -12.02 -18.79
C ASP A 44 4.57 -10.66 -18.10
N PHE A 45 4.28 -10.69 -16.80
CA PHE A 45 4.06 -9.48 -16.00
C PHE A 45 5.34 -8.66 -15.85
N ASP A 46 6.45 -9.30 -15.51
CA ASP A 46 7.72 -8.62 -15.25
C ASP A 46 8.27 -7.99 -16.53
N ALA A 47 8.23 -8.73 -17.64
CA ALA A 47 8.65 -8.21 -18.94
C ALA A 47 7.81 -6.99 -19.35
N LYS A 48 6.48 -7.02 -19.15
CA LYS A 48 5.62 -5.90 -19.49
C LYS A 48 5.87 -4.67 -18.61
N VAL A 49 6.13 -4.85 -17.32
CA VAL A 49 6.52 -3.74 -16.43
C VAL A 49 7.81 -3.10 -16.91
N ASN A 50 8.84 -3.91 -17.18
CA ASN A 50 10.15 -3.48 -17.67
C ASN A 50 10.04 -2.73 -19.01
N GLU A 51 9.24 -3.24 -19.95
CA GLU A 51 8.95 -2.58 -21.23
C GLU A 51 8.32 -1.19 -21.02
N LEU A 52 7.30 -1.08 -20.17
CA LEU A 52 6.57 0.17 -19.95
C LEU A 52 7.37 1.20 -19.14
N GLU A 53 8.22 0.75 -18.22
CA GLU A 53 9.11 1.59 -17.42
C GLU A 53 10.43 1.92 -18.14
N ASN A 54 10.70 1.28 -19.29
CA ASN A 54 11.97 1.35 -20.01
C ASN A 54 13.16 1.03 -19.08
N SER A 55 13.07 -0.12 -18.42
CA SER A 55 13.97 -0.64 -17.39
C SER A 55 14.14 -2.16 -17.55
N ASP A 56 15.20 -2.75 -16.99
CA ASP A 56 15.38 -4.21 -16.88
C ASP A 56 15.45 -4.67 -15.40
N ASP A 57 15.20 -3.75 -14.47
CA ASP A 57 15.45 -3.94 -13.05
C ASP A 57 14.28 -4.58 -12.30
N PHE A 58 13.07 -4.54 -12.85
CA PHE A 58 11.91 -5.08 -12.17
C PHE A 58 11.89 -6.61 -12.29
N ARG A 59 11.92 -7.28 -11.13
CA ARG A 59 11.78 -8.73 -11.00
C ARG A 59 10.88 -9.03 -9.82
N SER A 60 9.78 -9.71 -10.09
CA SER A 60 8.93 -10.29 -9.06
C SER A 60 9.69 -11.42 -8.35
N THR A 61 9.41 -11.60 -7.06
CA THR A 61 9.93 -12.74 -6.30
C THR A 61 8.87 -13.84 -6.31
N PRO A 62 9.19 -15.07 -6.72
CA PRO A 62 8.21 -16.15 -6.74
C PRO A 62 7.52 -16.37 -5.38
N GLY A 63 6.19 -16.44 -5.37
CA GLY A 63 5.36 -16.52 -4.16
C GLY A 63 5.16 -15.19 -3.42
N LEU A 64 5.77 -14.10 -3.89
CA LEU A 64 5.63 -12.73 -3.42
C LEU A 64 5.42 -11.78 -4.62
N GLU A 65 4.90 -12.29 -5.73
CA GLU A 65 4.68 -11.51 -6.93
C GLU A 65 3.61 -10.43 -6.66
N PRO A 66 3.84 -9.18 -7.11
CA PRO A 66 2.79 -8.19 -7.04
C PRO A 66 1.64 -8.62 -7.94
N VAL A 67 0.44 -8.67 -7.36
CA VAL A 67 -0.78 -9.05 -8.08
C VAL A 67 -1.26 -7.97 -9.05
N ALA A 68 -0.79 -6.74 -8.88
CA ALA A 68 -1.10 -5.62 -9.74
C ALA A 68 -0.05 -4.49 -9.63
N ARG A 69 0.05 -3.62 -10.64
CA ARG A 69 0.94 -2.45 -10.66
C ARG A 69 0.36 -1.34 -11.53
N THR A 70 0.56 -0.09 -11.12
CA THR A 70 0.23 1.10 -11.92
C THR A 70 1.51 1.76 -12.45
N VAL A 71 1.68 1.80 -13.77
CA VAL A 71 2.82 2.41 -14.46
C VAL A 71 2.40 3.72 -15.12
N HIS A 72 3.24 4.76 -15.06
CA HIS A 72 3.01 6.03 -15.74
C HIS A 72 3.80 6.11 -17.04
N THR A 73 3.10 6.31 -18.16
CA THR A 73 3.68 6.44 -19.50
C THR A 73 3.42 7.84 -20.06
N ARG A 74 3.91 8.13 -21.28
CA ARG A 74 3.64 9.41 -21.96
C ARG A 74 2.16 9.59 -22.31
N ALA A 75 1.42 8.51 -22.55
CA ALA A 75 0.00 8.56 -22.93
C ALA A 75 -0.94 8.66 -21.71
N GLY A 76 -0.45 8.29 -20.53
CA GLY A 76 -1.22 8.26 -19.29
C GLY A 76 -0.80 7.07 -18.41
N TYR A 77 -1.69 6.72 -17.48
CA TYR A 77 -1.48 5.57 -16.60
C TYR A 77 -1.88 4.26 -17.27
N VAL A 78 -1.10 3.22 -17.01
CA VAL A 78 -1.37 1.84 -17.40
C VAL A 78 -1.57 1.01 -16.13
N LEU A 79 -2.72 0.38 -16.01
CA LEU A 79 -3.02 -0.57 -14.94
C LEU A 79 -2.67 -1.98 -15.39
N LEU A 80 -1.72 -2.61 -14.71
CA LEU A 80 -1.27 -3.98 -14.97
C LEU A 80 -1.83 -4.91 -13.90
N PHE A 81 -2.43 -6.01 -14.32
CA PHE A 81 -2.94 -7.06 -13.43
C PHE A 81 -2.25 -8.38 -13.75
N HIS A 82 -1.67 -9.02 -12.73
CA HIS A 82 -0.89 -10.24 -12.94
C HIS A 82 -1.78 -11.36 -13.49
N PRO A 83 -1.34 -12.14 -14.49
CA PRO A 83 -2.12 -13.27 -15.02
C PRO A 83 -2.47 -14.33 -13.97
N ASN A 84 -1.77 -14.36 -12.83
CA ASN A 84 -2.02 -15.28 -11.73
C ASN A 84 -3.38 -15.03 -11.08
N LEU A 85 -3.92 -13.82 -11.20
CA LEU A 85 -5.28 -13.49 -10.74
C LEU A 85 -6.35 -14.35 -11.39
N TYR A 86 -6.12 -14.83 -12.61
CA TYR A 86 -7.10 -15.62 -13.38
C TYR A 86 -6.82 -17.12 -13.31
N THR A 87 -6.02 -17.55 -12.34
CA THR A 87 -5.81 -18.96 -11.97
C THR A 87 -6.76 -19.34 -10.83
N GLY A 88 -6.81 -20.62 -10.43
CA GLY A 88 -7.72 -21.11 -9.39
C GLY A 88 -7.50 -20.53 -7.97
N TRP A 89 -6.50 -19.67 -7.79
CA TRP A 89 -6.18 -19.07 -6.50
C TRP A 89 -7.06 -17.87 -6.13
N TYR A 90 -7.67 -17.19 -7.10
CA TYR A 90 -8.47 -15.99 -6.85
C TYR A 90 -9.82 -16.11 -7.54
N ASP A 91 -10.90 -15.88 -6.80
CA ASP A 91 -12.22 -15.73 -7.41
C ASP A 91 -12.49 -14.28 -7.83
N GLU A 92 -13.63 -14.05 -8.46
CA GLU A 92 -14.03 -12.71 -8.93
C GLU A 92 -14.10 -11.68 -7.79
N GLN A 93 -14.53 -12.08 -6.59
CA GLN A 93 -14.70 -11.17 -5.46
C GLN A 93 -13.34 -10.68 -4.96
N VAL A 94 -12.34 -11.57 -4.88
CA VAL A 94 -10.96 -11.19 -4.55
C VAL A 94 -10.37 -10.29 -5.64
N ARG A 95 -10.59 -10.64 -6.91
CA ARG A 95 -10.11 -9.83 -8.04
C ARG A 95 -10.70 -8.41 -8.04
N PHE A 96 -12.00 -8.25 -7.79
CA PHE A 96 -12.61 -6.93 -7.66
C PHE A 96 -11.97 -6.09 -6.56
N CYS A 97 -11.65 -6.70 -5.41
CA CYS A 97 -10.92 -6.01 -4.35
C CYS A 97 -9.58 -5.47 -4.84
N ILE A 98 -8.80 -6.28 -5.56
CA ILE A 98 -7.49 -5.89 -6.10
C ILE A 98 -7.63 -4.76 -7.13
N TYR A 99 -8.62 -4.85 -8.02
CA TYR A 99 -8.87 -3.83 -9.05
C TYR A 99 -9.18 -2.47 -8.44
N TRP A 100 -10.11 -2.45 -7.49
CA TRP A 100 -10.52 -1.22 -6.83
C TRP A 100 -9.45 -0.68 -5.89
N HIS A 101 -8.61 -1.53 -5.31
CA HIS A 101 -7.46 -1.10 -4.52
C HIS A 101 -6.48 -0.30 -5.37
N GLU A 102 -6.02 -0.87 -6.48
CA GLU A 102 -5.07 -0.18 -7.37
C GLU A 102 -5.67 1.05 -8.04
N PHE A 103 -6.94 0.99 -8.42
CA PHE A 103 -7.62 2.17 -8.95
C PHE A 103 -7.72 3.28 -7.91
N THR A 104 -8.06 2.97 -6.67
CA THR A 104 -8.13 3.98 -5.60
C THR A 104 -6.76 4.59 -5.33
N LYS A 105 -5.69 3.80 -5.37
CA LYS A 105 -4.31 4.34 -5.28
C LYS A 105 -4.01 5.31 -6.41
N LEU A 106 -4.47 5.01 -7.62
CA LEU A 106 -4.32 5.93 -8.74
C LEU A 106 -5.08 7.24 -8.51
N VAL A 107 -6.34 7.16 -8.06
CA VAL A 107 -7.12 8.35 -7.69
C VAL A 107 -6.41 9.16 -6.60
N ASN A 108 -5.84 8.48 -5.61
CA ASN A 108 -5.08 9.08 -4.52
C ASN A 108 -3.88 9.88 -5.02
N ARG A 109 -3.14 9.38 -6.02
CA ARG A 109 -2.03 10.12 -6.66
C ARG A 109 -2.47 11.43 -7.30
N GLY A 110 -3.71 11.51 -7.79
CA GLY A 110 -4.26 12.71 -8.42
C GLY A 110 -4.76 13.77 -7.44
N ARG A 111 -5.23 13.35 -6.25
CA ARG A 111 -5.79 14.27 -5.24
C ARG A 111 -4.81 14.65 -4.13
N PHE A 112 -3.77 13.83 -3.89
CA PHE A 112 -2.79 14.13 -2.85
C PHE A 112 -1.83 15.23 -3.32
N PRO A 113 -1.47 16.18 -2.42
CA PRO A 113 -0.50 17.21 -2.73
C PRO A 113 0.86 16.60 -3.11
N LEU A 114 1.41 17.06 -4.23
CA LEU A 114 2.74 16.69 -4.69
C LEU A 114 3.78 17.66 -4.13
N LEU A 115 4.75 17.16 -3.38
CA LEU A 115 5.92 17.95 -3.02
C LEU A 115 6.87 18.07 -4.20
N VAL A 116 6.95 19.26 -4.79
CA VAL A 116 7.99 19.60 -5.76
C VAL A 116 9.31 19.74 -4.99
N ARG A 117 10.14 18.69 -5.04
CA ARG A 117 11.45 18.70 -4.38
C ARG A 117 12.37 19.74 -5.04
N ARG A 118 12.69 20.81 -4.32
CA ARG A 118 13.71 21.78 -4.69
C ARG A 118 14.85 21.68 -3.68
N GLY A 119 15.85 20.85 -3.97
CA GLY A 119 17.04 20.69 -3.11
C GLY A 119 17.10 19.37 -2.34
N ARG A 120 17.88 19.37 -1.25
CA ARG A 120 18.08 18.18 -0.39
C ARG A 120 16.81 17.85 0.38
N PRO A 121 16.49 16.56 0.62
CA PRO A 121 15.33 16.19 1.43
C PRO A 121 15.48 16.72 2.87
N ASP A 122 14.42 17.36 3.36
CA ASP A 122 14.24 17.76 4.76
C ASP A 122 13.33 16.76 5.49
N SER A 123 13.28 16.88 6.82
CA SER A 123 12.48 16.01 7.70
C SER A 123 10.98 16.13 7.41
N PHE A 124 10.48 17.35 7.16
CA PHE A 124 9.09 17.61 6.80
C PHE A 124 8.69 16.82 5.55
N ALA A 125 9.42 16.93 4.45
CA ALA A 125 9.14 16.25 3.20
C ALA A 125 9.22 14.72 3.35
N ASN A 126 10.14 14.22 4.19
CA ASN A 126 10.18 12.80 4.50
C ASN A 126 8.89 12.34 5.20
N TYR A 127 8.48 12.99 6.29
CA TYR A 127 7.29 12.61 7.03
C TYR A 127 6.01 12.80 6.23
N PHE A 128 5.89 13.93 5.52
CA PHE A 128 4.80 14.18 4.60
C PHE A 128 4.65 13.04 3.59
N MET A 129 5.70 12.70 2.84
CA MET A 129 5.59 11.68 1.79
C MET A 129 5.22 10.30 2.35
N ASN A 130 5.74 9.93 3.51
CA ASN A 130 5.39 8.65 4.14
C ASN A 130 3.95 8.66 4.70
N LEU A 131 3.49 9.78 5.27
CA LEU A 131 2.12 9.95 5.76
C LEU A 131 1.10 9.74 4.64
N TYR A 132 1.29 10.43 3.51
CA TYR A 132 0.43 10.29 2.34
C TYR A 132 0.52 8.91 1.70
N ALA A 133 1.69 8.27 1.70
CA ALA A 133 1.83 6.90 1.19
C ALA A 133 1.03 5.90 2.06
N LEU A 134 1.19 5.96 3.38
CA LEU A 134 0.50 5.06 4.30
C LEU A 134 -1.02 5.29 4.29
N TYR A 135 -1.46 6.55 4.34
CA TYR A 135 -2.89 6.86 4.26
C TYR A 135 -3.48 6.45 2.91
N GLY A 136 -2.70 6.60 1.83
CA GLY A 136 -3.08 6.15 0.49
C GLY A 136 -3.41 4.67 0.42
N GLU A 137 -2.62 3.80 1.05
CA GLU A 137 -2.92 2.36 1.12
C GLU A 137 -4.06 2.05 2.10
N TYR A 138 -4.15 2.77 3.23
CA TYR A 138 -5.24 2.63 4.20
C TYR A 138 -6.60 2.88 3.53
N GLU A 139 -6.73 4.02 2.85
CA GLU A 139 -7.97 4.36 2.15
C GLU A 139 -8.21 3.43 0.96
N ALA A 140 -7.20 3.09 0.18
CA ALA A 140 -7.37 2.18 -0.94
C ALA A 140 -7.90 0.80 -0.52
N SER A 141 -7.42 0.28 0.62
CA SER A 141 -7.88 -0.98 1.20
C SER A 141 -9.34 -0.90 1.64
N ARG A 142 -9.70 0.14 2.41
CA ARG A 142 -11.09 0.27 2.89
C ARG A 142 -12.07 0.52 1.73
N ARG A 143 -11.71 1.38 0.78
CA ARG A 143 -12.54 1.63 -0.41
C ARG A 143 -12.70 0.38 -1.26
N SER A 144 -11.65 -0.42 -1.45
CA SER A 144 -11.78 -1.65 -2.24
C SER A 144 -12.71 -2.67 -1.59
N PHE A 145 -12.68 -2.77 -0.26
CA PHE A 145 -13.65 -3.56 0.50
C PHE A 145 -15.07 -3.03 0.34
N GLU A 146 -15.28 -1.71 0.50
CA GLU A 146 -16.58 -1.05 0.28
C GLU A 146 -17.14 -1.34 -1.12
N PHE A 147 -16.33 -1.17 -2.17
CA PHE A 147 -16.75 -1.42 -3.54
C PHE A 147 -17.08 -2.89 -3.80
N ARG A 148 -16.22 -3.82 -3.37
CA ARG A 148 -16.47 -5.25 -3.54
C ARG A 148 -17.73 -5.66 -2.80
N ASP A 149 -17.88 -5.25 -1.54
CA ASP A 149 -19.02 -5.64 -0.71
C ASP A 149 -20.32 -5.05 -1.28
N ALA A 150 -20.30 -3.80 -1.75
CA ALA A 150 -21.45 -3.20 -2.44
C ALA A 150 -21.82 -3.97 -3.71
N LEU A 151 -20.84 -4.35 -4.53
CA LEU A 151 -21.07 -5.15 -5.75
C LEU A 151 -21.69 -6.51 -5.41
N VAL A 152 -21.09 -7.24 -4.47
CA VAL A 152 -21.52 -8.58 -4.07
C VAL A 152 -22.91 -8.56 -3.43
N GLN A 153 -23.18 -7.60 -2.54
CA GLN A 153 -24.46 -7.52 -1.83
C GLN A 153 -25.58 -6.91 -2.69
N GLN A 154 -25.32 -5.84 -3.44
CA GLN A 154 -26.37 -5.08 -4.13
C GLN A 154 -26.64 -5.61 -5.54
N VAL A 155 -25.59 -6.03 -6.26
CA VAL A 155 -25.72 -6.51 -7.65
C VAL A 155 -25.89 -8.02 -7.67
N TYR A 156 -24.99 -8.76 -7.03
CA TYR A 156 -25.05 -10.23 -7.04
C TYR A 156 -26.01 -10.81 -6.01
N LYS A 157 -26.44 -10.01 -5.02
CA LYS A 157 -27.32 -10.44 -3.92
C LYS A 157 -26.81 -11.71 -3.23
N ALA A 158 -25.49 -11.80 -3.10
CA ALA A 158 -24.79 -12.94 -2.56
C ALA A 158 -23.99 -12.54 -1.32
N PRO A 159 -23.65 -13.49 -0.43
CA PRO A 159 -22.66 -13.24 0.59
C PRO A 159 -21.25 -13.21 -0.01
N LEU A 160 -20.30 -12.71 0.78
CA LEU A 160 -18.86 -12.90 0.54
C LEU A 160 -18.57 -14.39 0.36
N SER A 161 -17.88 -14.74 -0.72
CA SER A 161 -17.52 -16.13 -1.04
C SER A 161 -16.57 -16.71 0.01
N ALA A 162 -16.50 -18.04 0.11
CA ALA A 162 -15.56 -18.70 1.01
C ALA A 162 -14.10 -18.36 0.67
N LYS A 163 -13.79 -18.21 -0.62
CA LYS A 163 -12.45 -17.88 -1.10
C LYS A 163 -12.05 -16.45 -0.71
N ALA A 164 -12.95 -15.49 -0.86
CA ALA A 164 -12.69 -14.10 -0.50
C ALA A 164 -12.59 -13.90 1.01
N ARG A 165 -13.38 -14.61 1.83
CA ARG A 165 -13.20 -14.62 3.29
C ARG A 165 -11.86 -15.20 3.69
N GLN A 166 -11.48 -16.33 3.11
CA GLN A 166 -10.21 -16.97 3.40
C GLN A 166 -9.01 -16.08 2.99
N ASP A 167 -9.11 -15.39 1.84
CA ASP A 167 -8.09 -14.43 1.41
C ASP A 167 -7.93 -13.26 2.40
N LEU A 168 -9.05 -12.67 2.85
CA LEU A 168 -9.06 -11.62 3.88
C LEU A 168 -8.42 -12.10 5.18
N GLU A 169 -8.81 -13.28 5.68
CA GLU A 169 -8.28 -13.85 6.92
C GLU A 169 -6.78 -14.16 6.83
N ASN A 170 -6.36 -14.80 5.74
CA ASN A 170 -4.95 -15.12 5.50
C ASN A 170 -4.09 -13.85 5.39
N SER A 171 -4.61 -12.82 4.71
CA SER A 171 -3.93 -11.53 4.58
C SER A 171 -3.79 -10.83 5.93
N LEU A 172 -4.87 -10.77 6.72
CA LEU A 172 -4.85 -10.20 8.06
C LEU A 172 -3.88 -10.95 8.98
N ASP A 173 -3.96 -12.27 9.02
CA ASP A 173 -3.08 -13.11 9.84
C ASP A 173 -1.62 -13.02 9.40
N GLY A 174 -1.37 -12.92 8.10
CA GLY A 174 -0.04 -12.66 7.55
C GLY A 174 0.55 -11.34 8.04
N ASN A 175 -0.25 -10.27 8.03
CA ASN A 175 0.17 -8.95 8.53
C ASN A 175 0.39 -8.96 10.04
N ILE A 176 -0.50 -9.57 10.82
CA ILE A 176 -0.35 -9.71 12.29
C ILE A 176 0.92 -10.49 12.64
N ARG A 177 1.17 -11.60 11.95
CA ARG A 177 2.39 -12.40 12.14
C ARG A 177 3.65 -11.58 11.87
N LEU A 178 3.63 -10.75 10.83
CA LEU A 178 4.76 -9.88 10.49
C LEU A 178 5.00 -8.84 11.60
N LEU A 179 3.94 -8.18 12.08
CA LEU A 179 4.01 -7.18 13.16
C LEU A 179 4.55 -7.76 14.47
N ASN A 180 4.27 -9.03 14.74
CA ASN A 180 4.73 -9.78 15.91
C ASN A 180 6.11 -10.42 15.75
N ASN A 181 6.72 -10.38 14.55
CA ASN A 181 8.03 -10.98 14.32
C ASN A 181 9.14 -10.08 14.89
N ARG A 182 9.30 -10.12 16.21
CA ARG A 182 10.26 -9.30 16.96
C ARG A 182 11.69 -9.42 16.43
N GLY A 183 12.16 -10.65 16.21
CA GLY A 183 13.54 -10.93 15.82
C GLY A 183 13.88 -10.38 14.43
N GLU A 184 13.03 -10.62 13.43
CA GLU A 184 13.31 -10.18 12.06
C GLU A 184 13.26 -8.66 11.90
N TYR A 185 12.41 -7.98 12.67
CA TYR A 185 12.12 -6.58 12.47
C TYR A 185 12.71 -5.69 13.57
N TYR A 186 12.31 -5.87 14.82
CA TYR A 186 12.69 -4.95 15.90
C TYR A 186 14.13 -5.14 16.32
N ASP A 187 14.52 -6.38 16.62
CA ASP A 187 15.88 -6.66 17.06
C ASP A 187 16.88 -6.30 15.94
N TRP A 188 16.49 -6.51 14.67
CA TRP A 188 17.27 -6.09 13.51
C TRP A 188 17.38 -4.55 13.38
N ILE A 189 16.29 -3.80 13.57
CA ILE A 189 16.34 -2.32 13.58
C ILE A 189 17.22 -1.83 14.74
N ARG A 190 17.12 -2.43 15.93
CA ARG A 190 17.97 -2.10 17.09
C ARG A 190 19.44 -2.38 16.81
N PHE A 191 19.75 -3.48 16.13
CA PHE A 191 21.10 -3.75 15.65
C PHE A 191 21.58 -2.63 14.71
N GLN A 192 20.79 -2.22 13.72
CA GLN A 192 21.15 -1.11 12.82
C GLN A 192 21.35 0.22 13.55
N ILE A 193 20.56 0.50 14.59
CA ILE A 193 20.76 1.68 15.45
C ILE A 193 22.12 1.61 16.16
N SER A 194 22.50 0.44 16.67
CA SER A 194 23.80 0.24 17.31
C SER A 194 24.96 0.44 16.34
N GLU A 195 24.81 0.00 15.08
CA GLU A 195 25.80 0.24 14.01
C GLU A 195 25.87 1.72 13.65
N TYR A 196 24.73 2.41 13.54
CA TYR A 196 24.68 3.84 13.26
C TYR A 196 25.40 4.67 14.31
N ARG A 197 25.31 4.31 15.60
CA ARG A 197 26.07 4.97 16.68
C ARG A 197 27.59 4.90 16.47
N LYS A 198 28.10 3.91 15.72
CA LYS A 198 29.54 3.76 15.42
C LYS A 198 29.98 4.60 14.23
N HIS A 199 29.21 4.59 13.14
CA HIS A 199 29.63 5.20 11.87
C HIS A 199 28.98 6.57 11.58
N ASN A 200 27.89 6.93 12.28
CA ASN A 200 27.15 8.20 12.19
C ASN A 200 26.82 8.65 10.75
N ASN A 201 26.46 7.70 9.88
CA ASN A 201 26.14 7.95 8.47
C ASN A 201 24.65 7.72 8.21
N THR A 202 23.89 8.81 8.13
CA THR A 202 22.42 8.76 7.99
C THR A 202 22.00 8.06 6.70
N SER A 203 22.74 8.23 5.60
CA SER A 203 22.41 7.62 4.31
C SER A 203 22.52 6.09 4.35
N ILE A 204 23.62 5.57 4.93
CA ILE A 204 23.82 4.12 5.10
C ILE A 204 22.75 3.54 6.03
N PHE A 205 22.52 4.20 7.17
CA PHE A 205 21.50 3.76 8.12
C PHE A 205 20.12 3.67 7.47
N LEU A 206 19.71 4.72 6.74
CA LEU A 206 18.45 4.75 6.00
C LEU A 206 18.34 3.65 4.97
N GLN A 207 19.38 3.41 4.17
CA GLN A 207 19.40 2.33 3.18
C GLN A 207 19.12 0.98 3.82
N ASN A 208 19.66 0.74 5.02
CA ASN A 208 19.43 -0.49 5.75
C ASN A 208 18.00 -0.52 6.30
N VAL A 209 17.56 0.47 7.09
CA VAL A 209 16.31 0.33 7.87
C VAL A 209 15.03 0.55 7.08
N ARG A 210 15.09 1.31 5.97
CA ARG A 210 13.90 1.80 5.28
C ARG A 210 12.97 0.68 4.82
N GLN A 211 13.49 -0.40 4.25
CA GLN A 211 12.65 -1.48 3.74
C GLN A 211 11.85 -2.14 4.87
N LYS A 212 12.49 -2.44 6.00
CA LYS A 212 11.85 -3.10 7.15
C LYS A 212 10.81 -2.20 7.82
N VAL A 213 11.14 -0.92 8.02
CA VAL A 213 10.18 0.07 8.58
C VAL A 213 8.99 0.26 7.66
N THR A 214 9.22 0.35 6.34
CA THR A 214 8.16 0.48 5.35
C THR A 214 7.25 -0.75 5.35
N GLN A 215 7.83 -1.95 5.39
CA GLN A 215 7.10 -3.20 5.42
C GLN A 215 6.21 -3.32 6.67
N LEU A 216 6.75 -3.02 7.86
CA LEU A 216 5.98 -3.01 9.11
C LEU A 216 4.86 -1.97 9.07
N SER A 217 5.15 -0.77 8.58
CA SER A 217 4.18 0.31 8.50
C SER A 217 3.02 -0.06 7.57
N PHE A 218 3.30 -0.64 6.39
CA PHE A 218 2.25 -1.13 5.52
C PHE A 218 1.47 -2.30 6.12
N SER A 219 2.14 -3.25 6.77
CA SER A 219 1.42 -4.35 7.45
C SER A 219 0.51 -3.87 8.56
N LEU A 220 0.93 -2.86 9.32
CA LEU A 220 0.07 -2.18 10.30
C LEU A 220 -1.16 -1.59 9.61
N ILE A 221 -0.96 -0.85 8.52
CA ILE A 221 -2.04 -0.22 7.77
C ILE A 221 -3.02 -1.24 7.19
N TYR A 222 -2.54 -2.31 6.56
CA TYR A 222 -3.42 -3.33 5.99
C TYR A 222 -4.22 -4.09 7.07
N ALA A 223 -3.58 -4.43 8.18
CA ALA A 223 -4.25 -5.08 9.31
C ALA A 223 -5.38 -4.21 9.85
N TYR A 224 -5.09 -2.94 10.13
CA TYR A 224 -6.09 -2.02 10.66
C TYR A 224 -7.14 -1.59 9.64
N ALA A 225 -6.81 -1.44 8.36
CA ALA A 225 -7.82 -1.20 7.32
C ALA A 225 -8.84 -2.36 7.26
N THR A 226 -8.37 -3.60 7.40
CA THR A 226 -9.24 -4.79 7.44
C THR A 226 -10.11 -4.80 8.69
N MET A 227 -9.53 -4.64 9.88
CA MET A 227 -10.28 -4.64 11.14
C MET A 227 -11.21 -3.44 11.31
N ASP A 228 -10.87 -2.29 10.72
CA ASP A 228 -11.70 -1.09 10.72
C ASP A 228 -12.92 -1.25 9.79
N HIS A 229 -12.78 -2.00 8.70
CA HIS A 229 -13.87 -2.29 7.77
C HIS A 229 -14.75 -3.47 8.23
N TYR A 230 -14.15 -4.51 8.82
CA TYR A 230 -14.82 -5.70 9.33
C TYR A 230 -14.69 -5.78 10.86
N PRO A 231 -15.66 -5.23 11.62
CA PRO A 231 -15.59 -5.20 13.08
C PRO A 231 -15.44 -6.57 13.73
N GLU A 232 -15.93 -7.64 13.10
CA GLU A 232 -15.78 -9.02 13.58
C GLU A 232 -14.31 -9.46 13.69
N TYR A 233 -13.41 -8.88 12.88
CA TYR A 233 -11.99 -9.20 12.94
C TYR A 233 -11.24 -8.39 14.02
N ARG A 234 -11.88 -7.43 14.70
CA ARG A 234 -11.26 -6.66 15.80
C ARG A 234 -10.76 -7.51 16.95
N VAL A 235 -11.36 -8.68 17.15
CA VAL A 235 -10.88 -9.65 18.15
C VAL A 235 -9.41 -10.04 17.94
N LYS A 236 -8.91 -9.96 16.70
CA LYS A 236 -7.51 -10.25 16.37
C LYS A 236 -6.52 -9.16 16.82
N GLU A 237 -7.00 -7.98 17.23
CA GLU A 237 -6.15 -6.96 17.86
C GLU A 237 -5.53 -7.43 19.18
N GLU A 238 -6.13 -8.44 19.84
CA GLU A 238 -5.54 -9.07 21.01
C GLU A 238 -4.15 -9.66 20.71
N ALA A 239 -3.98 -10.27 19.52
CA ALA A 239 -2.72 -10.85 19.10
C ALA A 239 -1.62 -9.81 18.88
N LEU A 240 -1.98 -8.53 18.81
CA LEU A 240 -1.08 -7.41 18.55
C LEU A 240 -0.63 -6.69 19.82
N LYS A 241 -1.13 -7.06 21.01
CA LYS A 241 -0.80 -6.39 22.28
C LYS A 241 0.69 -6.37 22.63
N GLU A 242 1.40 -7.43 22.27
CA GLU A 242 2.84 -7.57 22.55
C GLU A 242 3.72 -7.11 21.38
N ALA A 243 3.12 -6.61 20.28
CA ALA A 243 3.87 -6.10 19.15
C ALA A 243 4.61 -4.81 19.57
N PRO A 244 5.97 -4.76 19.51
CA PRO A 244 6.70 -3.66 20.13
C PRO A 244 6.45 -2.25 19.53
N MET A 245 5.87 -2.14 18.33
CA MET A 245 5.49 -0.87 17.69
C MET A 245 4.11 -0.38 18.12
N LEU A 246 3.29 -1.21 18.78
CA LEU A 246 1.91 -0.89 19.11
C LEU A 246 1.80 -0.24 20.49
N ASN A 247 2.24 1.01 20.55
CA ASN A 247 2.07 1.88 21.71
C ASN A 247 1.05 3.01 21.43
N GLU A 248 0.93 3.94 22.38
CA GLU A 248 0.02 5.09 22.30
C GLU A 248 0.21 5.90 21.02
N LYS A 249 1.45 6.21 20.61
CA LYS A 249 1.72 6.99 19.38
C LYS A 249 1.21 6.29 18.12
N THR A 250 1.34 4.96 18.05
CA THR A 250 0.79 4.18 16.94
C THR A 250 -0.74 4.18 16.96
N ARG A 251 -1.35 4.11 18.15
CA ARG A 251 -2.81 4.19 18.29
C ARG A 251 -3.33 5.56 17.87
N ASP A 252 -2.70 6.65 18.29
CA ASP A 252 -3.05 8.01 17.89
C ASP A 252 -2.96 8.20 16.36
N PHE A 253 -1.89 7.66 15.76
CA PHE A 253 -1.71 7.67 14.31
C PHE A 253 -2.84 6.92 13.57
N LEU A 254 -3.25 5.75 14.08
CA LEU A 254 -4.35 4.98 13.51
C LEU A 254 -5.72 5.65 13.69
N GLU A 255 -5.98 6.25 14.86
CA GLU A 255 -7.19 7.05 15.11
C GLU A 255 -7.27 8.24 14.16
N TYR A 256 -6.15 8.91 13.91
CA TYR A 256 -6.08 9.99 12.93
C TYR A 256 -6.46 9.50 11.52
N PHE A 257 -5.96 8.34 11.07
CA PHE A 257 -6.37 7.77 9.77
C PHE A 257 -7.86 7.45 9.70
N ARG A 258 -8.45 6.88 10.77
CA ARG A 258 -9.90 6.67 10.87
C ARG A 258 -10.67 7.98 10.75
N PHE A 259 -10.23 9.01 11.47
CA PHE A 259 -10.86 10.32 11.48
C PHE A 259 -10.83 10.96 10.08
N VAL A 260 -9.67 11.01 9.44
CA VAL A 260 -9.52 11.60 8.09
C VAL A 260 -10.34 10.81 7.06
N TYR A 261 -10.32 9.48 7.12
CA TYR A 261 -11.11 8.62 6.23
C TYR A 261 -12.60 8.91 6.34
N ASN A 262 -13.13 8.96 7.58
CA ASN A 262 -14.54 9.23 7.82
C ASN A 262 -14.95 10.65 7.40
N ARG A 263 -14.02 11.61 7.49
CA ARG A 263 -14.23 12.99 7.02
C ARG A 263 -14.15 13.11 5.49
N GLY A 264 -13.51 12.16 4.81
CA GLY A 264 -13.24 12.22 3.37
C GLY A 264 -12.23 13.32 2.99
N SER A 265 -11.32 13.69 3.90
CA SER A 265 -10.28 14.70 3.64
C SER A 265 -9.12 14.11 2.86
N ALA A 266 -8.58 14.86 1.90
CA ALA A 266 -7.32 14.55 1.24
C ALA A 266 -6.15 15.39 1.78
N ASP A 267 -6.40 16.30 2.73
CA ASP A 267 -5.36 17.06 3.42
C ASP A 267 -4.99 16.33 4.73
N LEU A 268 -3.71 15.98 4.83
CA LEU A 268 -3.10 15.28 5.96
C LEU A 268 -2.01 16.10 6.66
N VAL A 269 -1.83 17.38 6.32
CA VAL A 269 -0.66 18.15 6.77
C VAL A 269 -0.57 18.25 8.31
N ASP A 270 -1.71 18.27 9.00
CA ASP A 270 -1.77 18.27 10.47
C ASP A 270 -1.31 16.95 11.11
N GLY A 271 -1.28 15.84 10.36
CA GLY A 271 -0.84 14.53 10.81
C GLY A 271 0.67 14.29 10.78
N ILE A 272 1.48 15.27 10.35
CA ILE A 272 2.94 15.09 10.19
C ILE A 272 3.62 14.75 11.52
N GLY A 273 3.20 15.36 12.62
CA GLY A 273 3.73 15.05 13.96
C GLY A 273 3.39 13.62 14.41
N LEU A 274 2.24 13.08 14.01
CA LEU A 274 1.87 11.69 14.29
C LEU A 274 2.73 10.72 13.48
N MET A 275 3.10 11.08 12.25
CA MET A 275 4.03 10.31 11.42
C MET A 275 5.44 10.26 12.04
N GLU A 276 5.93 11.38 12.56
CA GLU A 276 7.17 11.42 13.35
C GLU A 276 7.04 10.51 14.59
N GLY A 277 5.92 10.60 15.30
CA GLY A 277 5.61 9.77 16.47
C GLY A 277 5.64 8.27 16.16
N LEU A 278 5.06 7.84 15.04
CA LEU A 278 5.12 6.46 14.56
C LEU A 278 6.58 6.03 14.31
N TRP A 279 7.40 6.87 13.66
CA TRP A 279 8.79 6.51 13.38
C TRP A 279 9.65 6.44 14.65
N ALA A 280 9.37 7.30 15.62
CA ALA A 280 10.03 7.28 16.92
C ALA A 280 9.87 5.92 17.63
N ASN A 281 8.83 5.15 17.33
CA ASN A 281 8.63 3.80 17.90
C ASN A 281 9.68 2.79 17.41
N PHE A 282 10.33 3.07 16.28
CA PHE A 282 11.47 2.28 15.80
C PHE A 282 12.80 2.71 16.43
N GLY A 283 12.81 3.76 17.27
CA GLY A 283 14.00 4.22 17.99
C GLY A 283 14.81 5.29 17.30
N PHE A 284 14.20 5.96 16.32
CA PHE A 284 14.82 7.08 15.64
C PHE A 284 13.80 8.06 15.09
N ARG A 285 14.27 9.28 14.82
CA ARG A 285 13.51 10.32 14.13
C ARG A 285 14.43 11.10 13.20
N PHE A 286 13.84 11.95 12.37
CA PHE A 286 14.55 12.83 11.47
C PHE A 286 14.36 14.26 11.89
N THR A 287 15.47 15.00 11.91
CA THR A 287 15.48 16.43 12.16
C THR A 287 16.29 17.14 11.09
N ASP A 288 16.04 18.43 10.92
CA ASP A 288 16.79 19.24 9.97
C ASP A 288 18.14 19.65 10.53
N THR A 289 19.11 19.76 9.64
CA THR A 289 20.45 20.28 9.96
C THR A 289 20.52 21.78 9.70
N GLU A 290 21.34 22.49 10.47
CA GLU A 290 21.57 23.94 10.31
C GLU A 290 22.08 24.33 8.91
N ARG A 291 22.73 23.39 8.20
CA ARG A 291 23.30 23.62 6.85
C ARG A 291 22.36 23.21 5.71
N GLY A 292 21.13 22.82 6.01
CA GLY A 292 20.16 22.32 5.04
C GLY A 292 20.34 20.82 4.75
N GLY A 293 19.23 20.09 4.87
CA GLY A 293 19.15 18.64 4.74
C GLY A 293 18.82 17.95 6.06
N MET A 294 18.52 16.66 5.99
CA MET A 294 18.01 15.86 7.08
C MET A 294 19.10 15.04 7.80
N ARG A 295 19.02 14.91 9.13
CA ARG A 295 19.82 13.98 9.95
C ARG A 295 18.93 13.00 10.69
N CYS A 296 19.46 11.82 11.00
CA CYS A 296 18.79 10.85 11.88
C CYS A 296 19.23 11.07 13.33
N GLU A 297 18.27 11.24 14.23
CA GLU A 297 18.46 11.22 15.68
C GLU A 297 18.01 9.87 16.24
N VAL A 298 18.91 9.18 16.94
CA VAL A 298 18.59 7.96 17.67
C VAL A 298 17.98 8.32 19.02
N LEU A 299 16.89 7.63 19.36
CA LEU A 299 16.19 7.79 20.63
C LEU A 299 16.62 6.68 21.59
N ASP A 300 16.81 7.03 22.86
CA ASP A 300 16.96 6.05 23.93
C ASP A 300 15.57 5.54 24.33
N ILE A 301 15.14 4.46 23.68
CA ILE A 301 13.94 3.67 23.99
C ILE A 301 14.30 2.27 24.40
#